data_AF-A0A9P9EQY4-F1
#
_entry.id   AF-A0A9P9EQY4-F1
#
_cell.length_a   1.000
_cell.length_b   1.000
_cell.length_c   1.000
_cell.angle_alpha   90.00
_cell.angle_beta   90.00
_cell.angle_gamma   90.00
#
_symmetry.space_group_name_H-M   'P 1'
#
loop_
_entity.id
_entity.type
_entity.pdbx_description
1 polymer ?
#
loop_
_entity_poly.entity_id
_entity_poly.type
_entity_poly.pdbx_seq_one_letter_code
_entity_poly.pdbx_strand_id
1 'polypeptide(L)'
;MAETDFATLPVGMPGRPTPFLFEVPDQDLKEFRDLVRLSKIGPPTWWNMQNDRRFGITREWLVKGKNAWLDAFDWRKHERRINSFPNFKIITDQEAGRTSVHFAALFSTKKDAIPIIFMHSWPGSFIEFLPMTNRLVKKYTPVTLPYHIVVPSRTVSSAIWIRASRVGVESLATM
;
A
#
# COMPACT_ATOMS: atom_id res chain seq x y z
N MET A 1 3.79 -23.20 -22.10
CA MET A 1 4.12 -22.63 -20.78
C MET A 1 2.85 -21.96 -20.28
N ALA A 2 2.14 -22.58 -19.34
CA ALA A 2 0.82 -22.10 -18.93
C ALA A 2 0.92 -20.72 -18.29
N GLU A 3 0.15 -19.77 -18.80
CA GLU A 3 0.09 -18.37 -18.39
C GLU A 3 -0.13 -18.28 -16.87
N THR A 4 0.88 -17.80 -16.15
CA THR A 4 0.77 -17.38 -14.75
C THR A 4 0.22 -15.96 -14.62
N ASP A 5 -0.39 -15.44 -15.69
CA ASP A 5 -0.84 -14.05 -15.75
C ASP A 5 -2.23 -13.89 -15.10
N PHE A 6 -2.21 -13.50 -13.83
CA PHE A 6 -3.42 -13.12 -13.09
C PHE A 6 -3.92 -11.71 -13.43
N ALA A 7 -3.29 -11.00 -14.37
CA ALA A 7 -3.64 -9.62 -14.74
C ALA A 7 -4.74 -9.52 -15.81
N THR A 8 -5.13 -10.63 -16.45
CA THR A 8 -6.17 -10.62 -17.48
C THR A 8 -7.52 -10.24 -16.88
N LEU A 9 -8.11 -9.15 -17.37
CA LEU A 9 -9.39 -8.63 -16.85
C LEU A 9 -10.56 -9.59 -17.17
N PRO A 10 -11.52 -9.77 -16.25
CA PRO A 10 -12.72 -10.57 -16.53
C PRO A 10 -13.55 -9.97 -17.68
N VAL A 11 -14.12 -10.85 -18.50
CA VAL A 11 -14.99 -10.45 -19.61
C VAL A 11 -16.25 -9.76 -19.06
N GLY A 12 -16.60 -8.61 -19.64
CA GLY A 12 -17.81 -7.86 -19.26
C GLY A 12 -17.65 -6.97 -18.02
N MET A 13 -16.42 -6.80 -17.49
CA MET A 13 -16.16 -5.84 -16.41
C MET A 13 -16.55 -4.42 -16.85
N PRO A 14 -17.41 -3.70 -16.09
CA PRO A 14 -17.70 -2.30 -16.37
C PRO A 14 -16.49 -1.43 -15.99
N GLY A 15 -16.12 -0.51 -16.89
CA GLY A 15 -14.97 0.37 -16.72
C GLY A 15 -13.69 -0.12 -17.40
N ARG A 16 -12.64 0.71 -17.37
CA ARG A 16 -11.35 0.42 -18.01
C ARG A 16 -10.22 0.62 -16.99
N PRO A 17 -9.99 -0.35 -16.09
CA PRO A 17 -8.83 -0.28 -15.21
C PRO A 17 -7.55 -0.35 -16.05
N THR A 18 -6.57 0.48 -15.71
CA THR A 18 -5.26 0.48 -16.35
C THR A 18 -4.24 -0.17 -15.43
N PRO A 19 -3.27 -0.95 -15.97
CA PRO A 19 -2.16 -1.46 -15.19
C PRO A 19 -1.44 -0.33 -14.45
N PHE A 20 -1.05 -0.57 -13.22
CA PHE A 20 -0.35 0.38 -12.37
C PHE A 20 0.95 -0.24 -11.87
N LEU A 21 2.05 0.46 -12.10
CA LEU A 21 3.35 0.15 -11.51
C LEU A 21 3.59 1.08 -10.32
N PHE A 22 3.88 0.49 -9.16
CA PHE A 22 4.21 1.25 -7.97
C PHE A 22 5.71 1.58 -7.97
N GLU A 23 6.05 2.84 -8.21
CA GLU A 23 7.42 3.32 -8.28
C GLU A 23 7.53 4.67 -7.56
N VAL A 24 8.38 4.72 -6.54
CA VAL A 24 8.73 5.92 -5.80
C VAL A 24 10.02 6.51 -6.36
N PRO A 25 10.05 7.81 -6.69
CA PRO A 25 11.27 8.48 -7.14
C PRO A 25 12.42 8.36 -6.15
N ASP A 26 13.66 8.18 -6.64
CA ASP A 26 14.86 8.13 -5.78
C ASP A 26 15.01 9.39 -4.92
N GLN A 27 14.59 10.54 -5.45
CA GLN A 27 14.60 11.81 -4.72
C GLN A 27 13.74 11.76 -3.45
N ASP A 28 12.54 11.18 -3.54
CA ASP A 28 11.63 11.06 -2.39
C ASP A 28 12.21 10.08 -1.35
N LEU A 29 12.92 9.02 -1.79
CA LEU A 29 13.62 8.09 -0.88
C LEU A 29 14.83 8.73 -0.19
N LYS A 30 15.56 9.59 -0.91
CA LYS A 30 16.65 10.37 -0.33
C LYS A 30 16.11 11.34 0.71
N GLU A 31 15.05 12.08 0.38
CA GLU A 31 14.39 13.00 1.29
C GLU A 31 13.89 12.28 2.55
N PHE A 32 13.22 11.14 2.39
CA PHE A 32 12.80 10.29 3.51
C PHE A 32 13.97 9.97 4.44
N ARG A 33 15.12 9.50 3.91
CA ARG A 33 16.30 9.18 4.73
C ARG A 33 16.86 10.41 5.45
N ASP A 34 16.91 11.56 4.77
CA ASP A 34 17.37 12.82 5.38
C ASP A 34 16.45 13.27 6.53
N LEU A 35 15.13 13.18 6.35
CA LEU A 35 14.14 13.49 7.38
C LEU A 35 14.28 12.57 8.60
N VAL A 36 14.41 11.26 8.39
CA VAL A 36 14.63 10.29 9.48
C VAL A 36 15.93 10.59 10.22
N ARG A 37 17.01 10.89 9.50
CA ARG A 37 18.31 11.24 10.09
C ARG A 37 18.21 12.47 10.98
N LEU A 38 17.59 13.55 10.49
CA LEU A 38 17.45 14.83 11.20
C LEU A 38 16.42 14.80 12.34
N SER A 39 15.47 13.87 12.31
CA SER A 39 14.43 13.74 13.34
C SER A 39 15.02 13.48 14.72
N LYS A 40 14.79 14.38 15.68
CA LYS A 40 15.27 14.27 17.06
C LYS A 40 14.39 13.29 17.85
N ILE A 41 15.01 12.44 18.66
CA ILE A 41 14.32 11.64 19.66
C ILE A 41 14.40 12.38 20.99
N GLY A 42 13.27 12.50 21.70
CA GLY A 42 13.20 13.17 22.99
C GLY A 42 14.14 12.57 24.05
N PRO A 43 14.44 13.33 25.12
CA PRO A 43 15.25 12.83 26.23
C PRO A 43 14.57 11.64 26.92
N PRO A 44 15.32 10.83 27.68
CA PRO A 44 14.72 9.83 28.55
C PRO A 44 13.78 10.52 29.55
N THR A 45 12.60 9.93 29.74
CA THR A 45 11.61 10.36 30.72
C THR A 45 11.13 9.14 31.49
N TRP A 46 10.54 9.36 32.67
CA TRP A 46 9.91 8.26 33.41
C TRP A 46 8.92 7.47 32.53
N TRP A 47 8.08 8.16 31.75
CA TRP A 47 7.05 7.55 30.89
C TRP A 47 7.61 6.68 29.76
N ASN A 48 8.66 7.13 29.07
CA ASN A 48 9.21 6.45 27.90
C ASN A 48 10.28 5.38 28.23
N MET A 49 10.52 5.15 29.52
CA MET A 49 11.41 4.11 30.05
C MET A 49 10.64 2.90 30.62
N GLN A 50 9.30 2.87 30.48
CA GLN A 50 8.48 1.77 30.98
C GLN A 50 8.45 0.60 29.98
N ASN A 51 9.14 -0.49 30.29
CA ASN A 51 9.30 -1.64 29.39
C ASN A 51 8.00 -2.39 29.08
N ASP A 52 6.97 -2.24 29.93
CA ASP A 52 5.64 -2.82 29.73
C ASP A 52 4.78 -2.04 28.72
N ARG A 53 5.27 -0.92 28.18
CA ARG A 53 4.60 -0.07 27.18
C ARG A 53 3.24 0.48 27.62
N ARG A 54 2.96 0.53 28.92
CA ARG A 54 1.68 1.03 29.45
C ARG A 54 1.37 2.49 29.09
N PHE A 55 2.39 3.26 28.69
CA PHE A 55 2.28 4.64 28.23
C PHE A 55 2.63 4.82 26.74
N GLY A 56 2.66 3.73 25.97
CA GLY A 56 3.00 3.74 24.55
C GLY A 56 4.41 3.26 24.25
N ILE A 57 4.99 3.77 23.16
CA ILE A 57 6.31 3.33 22.68
C ILE A 57 7.42 3.72 23.66
N THR A 58 8.39 2.82 23.85
CA THR A 58 9.58 3.14 24.65
C THR A 58 10.59 3.93 23.83
N ARG A 59 11.42 4.73 24.52
CA ARG A 59 12.54 5.42 23.89
C ARG A 59 13.50 4.43 23.23
N GLU A 60 13.77 3.31 23.90
CA GLU A 60 14.63 2.25 23.36
C GLU A 60 14.07 1.70 22.03
N TRP A 61 12.77 1.40 21.98
CA TRP A 61 12.12 0.90 20.76
C TRP A 61 12.19 1.93 19.62
N LEU A 62 11.98 3.21 19.93
CA LEU A 62 12.03 4.28 18.93
C LEU A 62 13.46 4.51 18.39
N VAL A 63 14.49 4.46 19.25
CA VAL A 63 15.90 4.54 18.83
C VAL A 63 16.24 3.36 17.91
N LYS A 64 15.85 2.13 18.30
CA LYS A 64 16.05 0.95 17.45
C LYS A 64 15.30 1.06 16.12
N GLY A 65 14.07 1.56 16.13
CA GLY A 65 13.27 1.79 14.93
C GLY A 65 13.91 2.80 13.97
N LYS A 66 14.39 3.93 14.50
CA LYS A 66 15.12 4.94 13.72
C LYS A 66 16.37 4.33 13.06
N ASN A 67 17.18 3.58 13.82
CA ASN A 67 18.38 2.94 13.26
C ASN A 67 18.02 1.89 12.20
N ALA A 68 16.98 1.07 12.44
CA ALA A 68 16.52 0.10 11.44
C ALA A 68 16.09 0.77 10.12
N TRP A 69 15.45 1.93 10.19
CA TRP A 69 15.07 2.72 9.01
C TRP A 69 16.27 3.29 8.25
N LEU A 70 17.34 3.69 8.95
CA LEU A 70 18.54 4.25 8.32
C LEU A 70 19.45 3.16 7.74
N ASP A 71 19.64 2.07 8.48
CA ASP A 71 20.74 1.13 8.23
C ASP A 71 20.30 -0.14 7.50
N ALA A 72 19.03 -0.56 7.67
CA ALA A 72 18.57 -1.87 7.20
C ALA A 72 17.36 -1.81 6.24
N PHE A 73 16.64 -0.70 6.19
CA PHE A 73 15.41 -0.58 5.41
C PHE A 73 15.70 -0.35 3.92
N ASP A 74 15.30 -1.32 3.09
CA ASP A 74 15.36 -1.25 1.63
C ASP A 74 13.94 -1.11 1.04
N TRP A 75 13.57 0.11 0.64
CA TRP A 75 12.30 0.38 -0.02
C TRP A 75 12.13 -0.36 -1.34
N ARG A 76 13.20 -0.52 -2.12
CA ARG A 76 13.15 -1.17 -3.44
C ARG A 76 12.75 -2.64 -3.31
N LYS A 77 13.10 -3.31 -2.21
CA LYS A 77 12.60 -4.65 -1.88
C LYS A 77 11.09 -4.68 -1.69
N HIS A 78 10.52 -3.66 -1.05
CA HIS A 78 9.08 -3.55 -0.85
C HIS A 78 8.34 -3.25 -2.15
N GLU A 79 8.86 -2.37 -3.00
CA GLU A 79 8.28 -2.09 -4.32
C GLU A 79 8.26 -3.33 -5.21
N ARG A 80 9.37 -4.07 -5.29
CA ARG A 80 9.42 -5.33 -6.04
C ARG A 80 8.36 -6.32 -5.56
N ARG A 81 8.11 -6.37 -4.25
CA ARG A 81 7.08 -7.23 -3.66
C ARG A 81 5.66 -6.74 -3.94
N ILE A 82 5.43 -5.43 -3.98
CA ILE A 82 4.12 -4.86 -4.34
C ILE A 82 3.83 -5.15 -5.82
N ASN A 83 4.82 -4.90 -6.68
CA ASN A 83 4.73 -5.08 -8.13
C ASN A 83 4.81 -6.55 -8.58
N SER A 84 5.10 -7.50 -7.68
CA SER A 84 5.00 -8.93 -8.00
C SER A 84 3.56 -9.43 -8.14
N PHE A 85 2.58 -8.57 -7.88
CA PHE A 85 1.16 -8.83 -8.09
C PHE A 85 0.59 -7.83 -9.09
N PRO A 86 -0.45 -8.19 -9.86
CA PRO A 86 -1.14 -7.24 -10.72
C PRO A 86 -1.76 -6.11 -9.90
N ASN A 87 -1.37 -4.88 -10.19
CA ASN A 87 -1.95 -3.67 -9.62
C ASN A 87 -2.59 -2.85 -10.74
N PHE A 88 -3.67 -2.17 -10.41
CA PHE A 88 -4.46 -1.40 -11.37
C PHE A 88 -4.94 -0.09 -10.76
N LYS A 89 -5.28 0.85 -11.64
CA LYS A 89 -6.03 2.05 -11.30
C LYS A 89 -7.29 2.15 -12.14
N ILE A 90 -8.37 2.61 -11.55
CA ILE A 90 -9.62 2.91 -12.26
C ILE A 90 -10.12 4.30 -11.85
N ILE A 91 -10.70 5.02 -12.80
CA ILE A 91 -11.39 6.28 -12.52
C ILE A 91 -12.84 5.96 -12.21
N THR A 92 -13.31 6.36 -11.03
CA THR A 92 -14.70 6.22 -10.59
C THR A 92 -15.34 7.58 -10.45
N ASP A 93 -16.52 7.79 -11.01
CA ASP A 93 -17.37 8.93 -10.71
C ASP A 93 -18.01 8.70 -9.33
N GLN A 94 -17.76 9.59 -8.38
CA GLN A 94 -18.42 9.59 -7.06
C GLN A 94 -19.22 10.89 -6.90
N GLU A 95 -20.07 10.96 -5.87
CA GLU A 95 -20.85 12.17 -5.55
C GLU A 95 -19.97 13.41 -5.40
N ALA A 96 -18.78 13.24 -4.80
CA ALA A 96 -17.78 14.30 -4.62
C ALA A 96 -16.87 14.53 -5.83
N GLY A 97 -17.14 13.88 -6.98
CA GLY A 97 -16.38 13.99 -8.22
C GLY A 97 -15.58 12.75 -8.61
N ARG A 98 -14.76 12.88 -9.64
CA ARG A 98 -13.93 11.80 -10.19
C ARG A 98 -12.75 11.49 -9.29
N THR A 99 -12.61 10.23 -8.93
CA THR A 99 -11.52 9.74 -8.08
C THR A 99 -10.79 8.60 -8.76
N SER A 100 -9.44 8.63 -8.70
CA SER A 100 -8.63 7.48 -9.08
C SER A 100 -8.51 6.52 -7.90
N VAL A 101 -8.97 5.29 -8.10
CA VAL A 101 -8.93 4.22 -7.10
C VAL A 101 -7.88 3.19 -7.53
N HIS A 102 -6.93 2.93 -6.63
CA HIS A 102 -5.94 1.86 -6.80
C HIS A 102 -6.48 0.54 -6.22
N PHE A 103 -6.16 -0.57 -6.87
CA PHE A 103 -6.39 -1.90 -6.31
C PHE A 103 -5.37 -2.91 -6.84
N ALA A 104 -5.00 -3.88 -5.99
CA ALA A 104 -4.32 -5.10 -6.42
C ALA A 104 -5.36 -6.18 -6.75
N ALA A 105 -5.10 -7.06 -7.71
CA ALA A 105 -6.03 -8.14 -8.05
C ALA A 105 -5.34 -9.42 -8.51
N LEU A 106 -6.03 -10.54 -8.28
CA LEU A 106 -5.77 -11.80 -8.96
C LEU A 106 -7.04 -12.20 -9.70
N PHE A 107 -7.02 -12.16 -11.02
CA PHE A 107 -8.16 -12.58 -11.83
C PHE A 107 -8.04 -14.04 -12.27
N SER A 108 -9.09 -14.81 -12.01
CA SER A 108 -9.29 -16.11 -12.62
C SER A 108 -9.71 -15.97 -14.09
N THR A 109 -9.42 -16.98 -14.91
CA THR A 109 -10.00 -17.09 -16.27
C THR A 109 -11.29 -17.92 -16.29
N LYS A 110 -11.71 -18.48 -15.15
CA LYS A 110 -12.99 -19.19 -15.03
C LYS A 110 -14.15 -18.21 -15.15
N LYS A 111 -15.15 -18.56 -15.96
CA LYS A 111 -16.38 -17.76 -16.14
C LYS A 111 -17.25 -17.71 -14.87
N ASP A 112 -17.15 -18.72 -14.01
CA ASP A 112 -17.91 -18.89 -12.77
C ASP A 112 -17.08 -18.59 -11.51
N ALA A 113 -15.91 -17.94 -11.65
CA ALA A 113 -15.11 -17.56 -10.49
C ALA A 113 -15.84 -16.55 -9.61
N ILE A 114 -15.85 -16.79 -8.30
CA ILE A 114 -16.57 -15.94 -7.34
C ILE A 114 -15.75 -14.67 -7.07
N PRO A 115 -16.29 -13.46 -7.27
CA PRO A 115 -15.59 -12.23 -6.93
C PRO A 115 -15.57 -12.02 -5.41
N ILE A 116 -14.37 -11.77 -4.86
CA ILE A 116 -14.13 -11.52 -3.43
C ILE A 116 -13.33 -10.23 -3.29
N ILE A 117 -13.85 -9.31 -2.48
CA ILE A 117 -13.19 -8.04 -2.15
C ILE A 117 -12.62 -8.12 -0.74
N PHE A 118 -11.33 -7.84 -0.59
CA PHE A 118 -10.66 -7.71 0.71
C PHE A 118 -10.42 -6.25 1.04
N MET A 119 -11.13 -5.76 2.07
CA MET A 119 -11.01 -4.38 2.52
C MET A 119 -10.07 -4.29 3.74
N HIS A 120 -9.03 -3.48 3.63
CA HIS A 120 -8.20 -3.12 4.78
C HIS A 120 -8.87 -2.02 5.61
N SER A 121 -8.38 -1.81 6.84
CA SER A 121 -8.76 -0.69 7.70
C SER A 121 -7.57 0.23 7.97
N TRP A 122 -7.70 1.18 8.90
CA TRP A 122 -6.61 2.00 9.44
C TRP A 122 -5.97 1.31 10.65
N PRO A 123 -4.64 1.38 10.85
CA PRO A 123 -3.59 2.05 10.05
C PRO A 123 -3.08 1.22 8.86
N GLY A 124 -3.85 0.23 8.45
CA GLY A 124 -3.49 -0.73 7.41
C GLY A 124 -3.56 -0.24 5.97
N SER A 125 -3.12 -1.12 5.07
CA SER A 125 -3.20 -0.92 3.62
C SER A 125 -3.41 -2.24 2.90
N PHE A 126 -3.62 -2.18 1.58
CA PHE A 126 -3.72 -3.37 0.72
C PHE A 126 -2.52 -4.35 0.87
N ILE A 127 -1.37 -3.85 1.34
CA ILE A 127 -0.15 -4.62 1.55
C ILE A 127 -0.35 -5.77 2.55
N GLU A 128 -1.29 -5.63 3.49
CA GLU A 128 -1.64 -6.66 4.47
C GLU A 128 -2.09 -7.97 3.83
N PHE A 129 -2.64 -7.90 2.61
CA PHE A 129 -3.16 -9.05 1.88
C PHE A 129 -2.12 -9.71 0.96
N LEU A 130 -0.93 -9.13 0.76
CA LEU A 130 0.12 -9.73 -0.08
C LEU A 130 0.56 -11.14 0.37
N PRO A 131 0.68 -11.46 1.66
CA PRO A 131 0.96 -12.84 2.09
C PRO A 131 -0.12 -13.84 1.66
N MET A 132 -1.39 -13.43 1.67
CA MET A 132 -2.52 -14.26 1.25
C MET A 132 -2.51 -14.44 -0.27
N THR A 133 -2.36 -13.37 -1.04
CA THR A 133 -2.28 -13.47 -2.51
C THR A 133 -1.10 -14.35 -2.94
N ASN A 134 0.05 -14.25 -2.26
CA ASN A 134 1.19 -15.14 -2.51
C ASN A 134 0.84 -16.62 -2.28
N ARG A 135 0.06 -16.96 -1.24
CA ARG A 135 -0.39 -18.34 -1.00
C ARG A 135 -1.34 -18.82 -2.09
N LEU A 136 -2.20 -17.95 -2.62
CA LEU A 136 -3.11 -18.28 -3.72
C LEU A 136 -2.34 -18.54 -5.01
N VAL A 137 -1.40 -17.67 -5.38
CA VAL A 137 -0.55 -17.84 -6.58
C VAL A 137 0.29 -19.12 -6.51
N LYS A 138 0.73 -19.54 -5.32
CA LYS A 138 1.45 -20.81 -5.14
C LYS A 138 0.56 -22.04 -5.26
N LYS A 139 -0.74 -21.92 -4.99
CA LYS A 139 -1.69 -23.04 -4.96
C LYS A 139 -2.46 -23.19 -6.27
N TYR A 140 -2.71 -22.09 -6.97
CA TYR A 140 -3.58 -22.03 -8.14
C TYR A 140 -2.86 -21.39 -9.32
N THR A 141 -3.25 -21.78 -10.53
CA THR A 141 -3.03 -21.05 -11.78
C THR A 141 -4.27 -20.22 -12.13
N PRO A 142 -4.21 -19.24 -13.06
CA PRO A 142 -5.38 -18.45 -13.47
C PRO A 142 -6.58 -19.30 -13.89
N VAL A 143 -6.36 -20.45 -14.53
CA VAL A 143 -7.44 -21.37 -14.97
C VAL A 143 -8.05 -22.20 -13.83
N THR A 144 -7.30 -22.43 -12.75
CA THR A 144 -7.77 -23.23 -11.59
C THR A 144 -8.27 -22.39 -10.42
N LEU A 145 -7.98 -21.09 -10.41
CA LEU A 145 -8.36 -20.21 -9.32
C LEU A 145 -9.89 -20.09 -9.28
N PRO A 146 -10.57 -20.49 -8.19
CA PRO A 146 -12.03 -20.45 -8.13
C PRO A 146 -12.60 -19.05 -7.82
N TYR A 147 -11.73 -18.05 -7.68
CA TYR A 147 -12.11 -16.70 -7.21
C TYR A 147 -11.49 -15.62 -8.09
N HIS A 148 -12.15 -14.47 -8.20
CA HIS A 148 -11.48 -13.21 -8.52
C HIS A 148 -11.19 -12.50 -7.20
N ILE A 149 -9.92 -12.20 -6.92
CA ILE A 149 -9.52 -11.51 -5.69
C ILE A 149 -9.25 -10.06 -6.02
N VAL A 150 -9.91 -9.14 -5.33
CA VAL A 150 -9.70 -7.69 -5.48
C VAL A 150 -9.37 -7.09 -4.11
N VAL A 151 -8.30 -6.31 -4.04
CA VAL A 151 -7.82 -5.66 -2.82
C VAL A 151 -7.70 -4.15 -3.08
N PRO A 152 -8.79 -3.39 -2.89
CA PRO A 152 -8.77 -1.95 -3.13
C PRO A 152 -8.01 -1.20 -2.05
N SER A 153 -7.36 -0.12 -2.45
CA SER A 153 -6.85 0.90 -1.53
C SER A 153 -7.97 1.86 -1.17
N ARG A 154 -8.28 1.99 0.12
CA ARG A 154 -9.27 2.96 0.60
C ARG A 154 -8.78 4.39 0.35
N THR A 155 -9.59 5.16 -0.36
CA THR A 155 -9.31 6.54 -0.75
C THR A 155 -9.18 7.50 0.45
N VAL A 156 -9.77 7.16 1.60
CA VAL A 156 -9.81 8.04 2.79
C VAL A 156 -8.50 8.15 3.59
N SER A 157 -7.43 7.41 3.26
CA SER A 157 -6.19 7.51 4.05
C SER A 157 -4.86 7.19 3.34
N SER A 158 -4.85 6.57 2.17
CA SER A 158 -3.62 5.99 1.62
C SER A 158 -2.81 6.92 0.70
N ALA A 159 -3.39 8.00 0.17
CA ALA A 159 -2.72 8.90 -0.78
C ALA A 159 -2.83 10.40 -0.46
N ILE A 160 -3.73 10.82 0.44
CA ILE A 160 -3.85 12.23 0.83
C ILE A 160 -2.58 12.72 1.56
N TRP A 161 -1.85 11.82 2.23
CA TRP A 161 -0.56 12.15 2.84
C TRP A 161 0.62 12.22 1.85
N ILE A 162 0.54 11.55 0.69
CA ILE A 162 1.62 11.57 -0.32
C ILE A 162 1.55 12.85 -1.19
N ARG A 163 0.38 13.48 -1.29
CA ARG A 163 0.24 14.74 -2.05
C ARG A 163 0.19 16.00 -1.17
N ALA A 164 -0.23 15.90 0.10
CA ALA A 164 -0.26 17.04 1.01
C ALA A 164 1.14 17.57 1.38
N SER A 165 2.21 16.78 1.21
CA SER A 165 3.59 17.26 1.40
C SER A 165 4.15 18.06 0.23
N ARG A 166 3.46 18.14 -0.92
CA ARG A 166 3.89 18.91 -2.11
C ARG A 166 3.06 20.17 -2.37
N VAL A 167 1.97 20.41 -1.64
CA VAL A 167 1.22 21.66 -1.74
C VAL A 167 1.63 22.54 -0.57
N GLY A 168 2.48 23.51 -0.89
CA GLY A 168 2.89 24.55 0.04
C GLY A 168 1.71 25.29 0.67
N VAL A 169 2.03 25.92 1.79
CA VAL A 169 1.19 26.67 2.71
C VAL A 169 0.62 27.95 2.06
N GLU A 170 -0.15 27.85 0.98
CA GLU A 170 -0.59 29.05 0.22
C GLU A 170 -2.07 29.13 -0.18
N SER A 171 -3.01 28.37 0.39
CA SER A 171 -4.44 28.60 0.05
C SER A 171 -5.46 28.56 1.18
N LEU A 172 -5.08 28.86 2.43
CA LEU A 172 -6.05 29.15 3.50
C LEU A 172 -6.22 30.66 3.78
N ALA A 173 -5.88 31.50 2.79
CA ALA A 173 -6.13 32.94 2.83
C ALA A 173 -7.10 33.38 1.73
N THR A 174 -8.23 32.68 1.55
CA THR A 174 -9.49 33.24 1.04
C THR A 174 -10.58 32.17 1.03
N MET A 175 -11.36 32.11 2.11
CA MET A 175 -12.82 31.89 2.16
C MET A 175 -13.27 31.95 3.61
#